data_AF-A0A935KUV9-F1
#
_entry.id   AF-A0A935KUV9-F1
#
_cell.length_a   1.000
_cell.length_b   1.000
_cell.length_c   1.000
_cell.angle_alpha   90.00
_cell.angle_beta   90.00
_cell.angle_gamma   90.00
#
_symmetry.space_group_name_H-M   'P 1'
#
loop_
_entity.id
_entity.type
_entity.pdbx_description
1 polymer ?
#
loop_
_entity_poly.entity_id
_entity_poly.type
_entity_poly.pdbx_seq_one_letter_code
_entity_poly.pdbx_strand_id
1 'polypeptide(L)'
;MDWQEIRRTLMPLKYPFPQAAVKEVLTRWGELGPHFIAEIERVADGGAVLDEPEANGWHGLFAFATYLVAEQRDTAAYGPLVRACHCPEYRAHERFGDDVGTQMGRMLASVCDGDLAPLKALAEDQDVDLWSRYAALRALAVRVVEGDAERDGVVSYVGELCVREAAVLERRLASEEPDDEEFLTWACEVLGELGPHDWMQHIRDWLQRGLIDPMFSGLEWFEEKAAMSVRQCLGNAAKDRHLSYIRDTVAEMSKWACYDPPFGKADTHRAKIVSYGAAPAAPVQVAAKVGRNDRCPCGSGKKFKKCCDKARAAEPVAEDKVETINRAMNWLTSFHSKALKSALEVEMYGELDAAGKALFDRLDDAVWKCAQVNAMEWLMAQGSITVKGQPRKVAELLLGTGGPAFECRTAPLV
;
A
#
# COMPACT_ATOMS: atom_id res chain seq x y z
N MET A 1 -31.98 -12.57 -8.46
CA MET A 1 -31.45 -12.86 -7.12
C MET A 1 -32.09 -11.92 -6.12
N ASP A 2 -32.43 -12.39 -4.92
CA ASP A 2 -32.80 -11.49 -3.81
C ASP A 2 -31.55 -10.97 -3.07
N TRP A 3 -31.72 -10.06 -2.12
CA TRP A 3 -30.59 -9.51 -1.35
C TRP A 3 -29.77 -10.60 -0.63
N GLN A 4 -30.42 -11.63 -0.06
CA GLN A 4 -29.70 -12.67 0.68
C GLN A 4 -28.86 -13.54 -0.26
N GLU A 5 -29.37 -13.82 -1.46
CA GLU A 5 -28.64 -14.51 -2.51
C GLU A 5 -27.48 -13.68 -3.05
N ILE A 6 -27.66 -12.38 -3.26
CA ILE A 6 -26.58 -11.46 -3.68
C ILE A 6 -25.51 -11.39 -2.61
N ARG A 7 -25.90 -11.14 -1.35
CA ARG A 7 -24.97 -11.06 -0.22
C ARG A 7 -24.14 -12.34 -0.11
N ARG A 8 -24.78 -13.52 -0.13
CA ARG A 8 -24.08 -14.81 -0.07
C ARG A 8 -23.15 -15.04 -1.25
N THR A 9 -23.49 -14.51 -2.42
CA THR A 9 -22.70 -14.64 -3.66
C THR A 9 -21.47 -13.74 -3.67
N LEU A 10 -21.60 -12.48 -3.23
CA LEU A 10 -20.53 -11.48 -3.27
C LEU A 10 -19.61 -11.52 -2.05
N MET A 11 -20.07 -12.10 -0.94
CA MET A 11 -19.30 -12.19 0.30
C MET A 11 -17.96 -12.94 0.15
N PRO A 12 -17.87 -14.12 -0.50
CA PRO A 12 -16.59 -14.78 -0.71
C PRO A 12 -15.86 -14.23 -1.96
N LEU A 13 -14.63 -13.71 -1.78
CA LEU A 13 -13.72 -13.38 -2.87
C LEU A 13 -13.07 -14.67 -3.44
N LYS A 14 -13.77 -15.36 -4.34
CA LYS A 14 -13.30 -16.63 -4.92
C LYS A 14 -13.73 -16.84 -6.36
N TYR A 15 -12.98 -17.67 -7.08
CA TYR A 15 -13.32 -18.13 -8.43
C TYR A 15 -14.68 -18.88 -8.48
N PRO A 16 -15.48 -18.69 -9.56
CA PRO A 16 -15.33 -17.66 -10.59
C PRO A 16 -15.84 -16.29 -10.12
N PHE A 17 -15.39 -15.21 -10.77
CA PHE A 17 -15.92 -13.87 -10.53
C PHE A 17 -17.45 -13.85 -10.65
N PRO A 18 -18.20 -13.34 -9.65
CA PRO A 18 -19.66 -13.39 -9.61
C PRO A 18 -20.33 -12.35 -10.54
N GLN A 19 -20.01 -12.38 -11.84
CA GLN A 19 -20.43 -11.37 -12.83
C GLN A 19 -21.94 -11.19 -12.90
N ALA A 20 -22.72 -12.27 -12.81
CA ALA A 20 -24.18 -12.21 -12.88
C ALA A 20 -24.77 -11.40 -11.71
N ALA A 21 -24.25 -11.63 -10.49
CA ALA A 21 -24.69 -10.91 -9.31
C ALA A 21 -24.32 -9.42 -9.39
N VAL A 22 -23.08 -9.09 -9.80
CA VAL A 22 -22.62 -7.71 -10.00
C VAL A 22 -23.51 -6.97 -11.01
N LYS A 23 -23.77 -7.58 -12.18
CA LYS A 23 -24.65 -6.98 -13.20
C LYS A 23 -26.08 -6.82 -12.72
N GLU A 24 -26.59 -7.76 -11.94
CA GLU A 24 -27.93 -7.66 -11.36
C GLU A 24 -28.03 -6.49 -10.37
N VAL A 25 -27.03 -6.31 -9.50
CA VAL A 25 -26.96 -5.16 -8.59
C VAL A 25 -26.97 -3.84 -9.35
N LEU A 26 -26.10 -3.70 -10.36
CA LEU A 26 -26.03 -2.49 -11.19
C LEU A 26 -27.35 -2.20 -11.91
N THR A 27 -28.09 -3.24 -12.32
CA THR A 27 -29.40 -3.09 -12.99
C THR A 27 -30.52 -2.69 -12.02
N ARG A 28 -30.46 -3.18 -10.77
CA ARG A 28 -31.48 -2.96 -9.73
C ARG A 28 -30.96 -2.06 -8.60
N TRP A 29 -30.13 -1.07 -8.94
CA TRP A 29 -29.46 -0.23 -7.94
C TRP A 29 -30.42 0.47 -6.98
N GLY A 30 -31.56 0.99 -7.47
CA GLY A 30 -32.54 1.64 -6.60
C GLY A 30 -33.14 0.75 -5.51
N GLU A 31 -33.12 -0.57 -5.69
CA GLU A 31 -33.59 -1.55 -4.69
C GLU A 31 -32.43 -2.08 -3.84
N LEU A 32 -31.29 -2.38 -4.46
CA LEU A 32 -30.18 -3.11 -3.82
C LEU A 32 -29.08 -2.19 -3.28
N GLY A 33 -28.90 -1.01 -3.87
CA GLY A 33 -27.89 -0.01 -3.51
C GLY A 33 -27.89 0.37 -2.03
N PRO A 34 -29.06 0.59 -1.38
CA PRO A 34 -29.12 0.90 0.05
C PRO A 34 -28.43 -0.15 0.94
N HIS A 35 -28.41 -1.43 0.54
CA HIS A 35 -27.71 -2.45 1.31
C HIS A 35 -26.18 -2.35 1.22
N PHE A 36 -25.64 -1.88 0.09
CA PHE A 36 -24.20 -1.65 -0.07
C PHE A 36 -23.75 -0.38 0.65
N ILE A 37 -24.58 0.68 0.63
CA ILE A 37 -24.33 1.89 1.42
C ILE A 37 -24.34 1.55 2.92
N ALA A 38 -25.32 0.77 3.37
CA ALA A 38 -25.39 0.31 4.76
C ALA A 38 -24.16 -0.54 5.17
N GLU A 39 -23.58 -1.31 4.25
CA GLU A 39 -22.32 -2.03 4.51
C GLU A 39 -21.14 -1.06 4.68
N ILE A 40 -21.07 0.01 3.87
CA ILE A 40 -20.04 1.05 4.04
C ILE A 40 -20.22 1.77 5.37
N GLU A 41 -21.45 2.11 5.74
CA GLU A 41 -21.78 2.70 7.05
C GLU A 41 -21.37 1.78 8.21
N ARG A 42 -21.68 0.48 8.12
CA ARG A 42 -21.29 -0.50 9.14
C ARG A 42 -19.78 -0.52 9.35
N VAL A 43 -18.99 -0.48 8.28
CA VAL A 43 -17.52 -0.47 8.37
C VAL A 43 -17.00 0.87 8.89
N ALA A 44 -17.59 1.98 8.47
CA ALA A 44 -17.29 3.31 9.01
C ALA A 44 -17.51 3.38 10.53
N ASP A 45 -18.56 2.72 11.02
CA ASP A 45 -18.91 2.65 12.45
C ASP A 45 -18.09 1.60 13.24
N GLY A 46 -17.02 1.06 12.66
CA GLY A 46 -16.07 0.17 13.33
C GLY A 46 -16.34 -1.32 13.12
N GLY A 47 -17.25 -1.69 12.23
CA GLY A 47 -17.47 -3.07 11.83
C GLY A 47 -16.25 -3.69 11.16
N ALA A 48 -15.92 -4.94 11.52
CA ALA A 48 -14.87 -5.71 10.88
C ALA A 48 -15.22 -6.07 9.43
N VAL A 49 -14.19 -6.17 8.59
CA VAL A 49 -14.27 -6.68 7.20
C VAL A 49 -13.59 -8.04 7.02
N LEU A 50 -13.15 -8.63 8.14
CA LEU A 50 -12.58 -9.98 8.22
C LEU A 50 -13.54 -10.86 9.00
N ASP A 51 -13.63 -12.14 8.61
CA ASP A 51 -14.38 -13.17 9.34
C ASP A 51 -13.39 -14.05 10.12
N GLU A 52 -13.78 -14.53 11.30
CA GLU A 52 -13.26 -15.77 11.89
C GLU A 52 -14.42 -16.78 11.91
N PRO A 53 -14.25 -18.12 11.70
CA PRO A 53 -13.10 -18.96 11.38
C PRO A 53 -13.29 -19.81 10.09
N GLU A 54 -14.28 -19.51 9.25
CA GLU A 54 -14.73 -20.41 8.15
C GLU A 54 -14.23 -19.99 6.76
N ALA A 55 -13.57 -18.83 6.65
CA ALA A 55 -12.95 -18.37 5.42
C ALA A 55 -11.58 -17.79 5.75
N ASN A 56 -10.52 -18.43 5.26
CA ASN A 56 -9.16 -17.88 5.24
C ASN A 56 -9.08 -16.65 4.28
N GLY A 57 -9.85 -15.59 4.50
CA GLY A 57 -9.87 -14.47 3.56
C GLY A 57 -10.89 -13.37 3.87
N TRP A 58 -10.59 -12.20 3.31
CA TRP A 58 -11.38 -10.96 3.33
C TRP A 58 -12.87 -11.14 2.99
N HIS A 59 -13.72 -10.40 3.69
CA HIS A 59 -15.15 -10.30 3.40
C HIS A 59 -15.39 -9.37 2.20
N GLY A 60 -15.67 -9.97 1.03
CA GLY A 60 -15.75 -9.26 -0.25
C GLY A 60 -16.87 -8.24 -0.36
N LEU A 61 -17.88 -8.26 0.52
CA LEU A 61 -19.04 -7.38 0.42
C LEU A 61 -18.65 -5.89 0.51
N PHE A 62 -17.72 -5.54 1.38
CA PHE A 62 -17.26 -4.16 1.53
C PHE A 62 -16.49 -3.70 0.29
N ALA A 63 -15.59 -4.54 -0.25
CA ALA A 63 -14.90 -4.27 -1.50
C ALA A 63 -15.90 -4.08 -2.66
N PHE A 64 -16.86 -5.00 -2.83
CA PHE A 64 -17.90 -4.81 -3.84
C PHE A 64 -18.71 -3.53 -3.61
N ALA A 65 -19.04 -3.19 -2.36
CA ALA A 65 -19.80 -1.99 -2.05
C ALA A 65 -19.07 -0.74 -2.55
N THR A 66 -17.77 -0.57 -2.28
CA THR A 66 -17.02 0.63 -2.68
C THR A 66 -16.91 0.78 -4.20
N TYR A 67 -16.73 -0.32 -4.94
CA TYR A 67 -16.73 -0.30 -6.41
C TYR A 67 -18.11 -0.01 -7.00
N LEU A 68 -19.16 -0.63 -6.47
CA LEU A 68 -20.52 -0.50 -6.99
C LEU A 68 -21.11 0.90 -6.75
N VAL A 69 -20.94 1.45 -5.53
CA VAL A 69 -21.35 2.85 -5.26
C VAL A 69 -20.56 3.83 -6.11
N ALA A 70 -19.28 3.53 -6.35
CA ALA A 70 -18.46 4.32 -7.23
C ALA A 70 -19.06 4.29 -8.64
N GLU A 71 -19.18 3.13 -9.31
CA GLU A 71 -19.74 3.04 -10.68
C GLU A 71 -21.10 3.72 -10.84
N GLN A 72 -21.99 3.57 -9.86
CA GLN A 72 -23.31 4.19 -9.87
C GLN A 72 -23.30 5.68 -9.54
N ARG A 73 -22.15 6.22 -9.10
CA ARG A 73 -21.97 7.60 -8.62
C ARG A 73 -22.98 7.96 -7.55
N ASP A 74 -23.27 7.00 -6.66
CA ASP A 74 -24.26 7.21 -5.61
C ASP A 74 -23.67 8.04 -4.48
N THR A 75 -24.03 9.33 -4.45
CA THR A 75 -23.49 10.30 -3.50
C THR A 75 -23.93 10.05 -2.07
N ALA A 76 -24.95 9.22 -1.84
CA ALA A 76 -25.32 8.81 -0.48
C ALA A 76 -24.19 8.04 0.23
N ALA A 77 -23.27 7.43 -0.54
CA ALA A 77 -22.08 6.77 0.01
C ALA A 77 -20.94 7.73 0.39
N TYR A 78 -21.01 9.02 0.03
CA TYR A 78 -19.89 9.97 0.20
C TYR A 78 -19.45 10.10 1.66
N GLY A 79 -20.38 10.55 2.52
CA GLY A 79 -20.13 10.72 3.94
C GLY A 79 -19.65 9.42 4.61
N PRO A 80 -20.36 8.29 4.43
CA PRO A 80 -19.92 7.00 4.96
C PRO A 80 -18.52 6.58 4.51
N LEU A 81 -18.19 6.72 3.22
CA LEU A 81 -16.90 6.29 2.69
C LEU A 81 -15.75 7.18 3.19
N VAL A 82 -15.95 8.50 3.23
CA VAL A 82 -14.97 9.43 3.83
C VAL A 82 -14.75 9.07 5.31
N ARG A 83 -15.81 8.85 6.08
CA ARG A 83 -15.68 8.43 7.50
C ARG A 83 -14.94 7.10 7.64
N ALA A 84 -15.17 6.14 6.75
CA ALA A 84 -14.43 4.87 6.78
C ALA A 84 -12.92 5.06 6.56
N CYS A 85 -12.53 6.08 5.79
CA CYS A 85 -11.13 6.43 5.53
C CYS A 85 -10.46 7.18 6.69
N HIS A 86 -11.23 7.82 7.60
CA HIS A 86 -10.68 8.38 8.84
C HIS A 86 -10.32 7.25 9.81
N CYS A 87 -9.18 6.60 9.55
CA CYS A 87 -8.68 5.51 10.37
C CYS A 87 -7.15 5.47 10.38
N PRO A 88 -6.55 4.92 11.46
CA PRO A 88 -5.10 4.76 11.54
C PRO A 88 -4.61 3.65 10.60
N GLU A 89 -3.31 3.65 10.27
CA GLU A 89 -2.65 2.75 9.30
C GLU A 89 -3.05 1.28 9.47
N TYR A 90 -2.99 0.75 10.70
CA TYR A 90 -3.31 -0.66 10.97
C TYR A 90 -4.75 -1.03 10.58
N ARG A 91 -5.69 -0.07 10.62
CA ARG A 91 -7.08 -0.25 10.19
C ARG A 91 -7.27 -0.03 8.70
N ALA A 92 -6.52 0.90 8.10
CA ALA A 92 -6.64 1.20 6.68
C ALA A 92 -6.31 -0.03 5.83
N HIS A 93 -5.18 -0.68 6.11
CA HIS A 93 -4.82 -1.92 5.41
C HIS A 93 -5.82 -3.05 5.71
N GLU A 94 -6.32 -3.19 6.94
CA GLU A 94 -7.36 -4.18 7.28
C GLU A 94 -8.66 -3.96 6.48
N ARG A 95 -9.08 -2.71 6.29
CA ARG A 95 -10.35 -2.33 5.65
C ARG A 95 -10.32 -2.35 4.13
N PHE A 96 -9.26 -1.80 3.56
CA PHE A 96 -9.16 -1.49 2.13
C PHE A 96 -8.09 -2.30 1.39
N GLY A 97 -7.08 -2.82 2.10
CA GLY A 97 -6.02 -3.62 1.49
C GLY A 97 -5.25 -2.73 0.52
N ASP A 98 -4.89 -3.26 -0.64
CA ASP A 98 -4.17 -2.48 -1.67
C ASP A 98 -5.03 -1.34 -2.27
N ASP A 99 -6.36 -1.37 -2.11
CA ASP A 99 -7.21 -0.33 -2.69
C ASP A 99 -6.99 1.04 -2.04
N VAL A 100 -6.55 1.12 -0.77
CA VAL A 100 -6.33 2.42 -0.11
C VAL A 100 -5.32 3.28 -0.85
N GLY A 101 -4.22 2.68 -1.32
CA GLY A 101 -3.17 3.37 -2.06
C GLY A 101 -3.42 3.46 -3.57
N THR A 102 -4.37 2.69 -4.12
CA THR A 102 -4.49 2.53 -5.58
C THR A 102 -5.84 2.95 -6.17
N GLN A 103 -6.96 2.62 -5.53
CA GLN A 103 -8.31 2.81 -6.08
C GLN A 103 -9.19 3.74 -5.25
N MET A 104 -8.90 3.89 -3.96
CA MET A 104 -9.73 4.64 -3.02
C MET A 104 -9.95 6.09 -3.45
N GLY A 105 -8.93 6.76 -4.01
CA GLY A 105 -9.10 8.11 -4.53
C GLY A 105 -10.13 8.21 -5.65
N ARG A 106 -10.20 7.20 -6.53
CA ARG A 106 -11.21 7.14 -7.59
C ARG A 106 -12.59 6.85 -7.01
N MET A 107 -12.68 5.97 -6.00
CA MET A 107 -13.93 5.65 -5.31
C MET A 107 -14.50 6.89 -4.62
N LEU A 108 -13.69 7.58 -3.82
CA LEU A 108 -14.03 8.84 -3.14
C LEU A 108 -14.45 9.93 -4.14
N ALA A 109 -13.71 10.12 -5.23
CA ALA A 109 -14.07 11.08 -6.27
C ALA A 109 -15.40 10.74 -6.95
N SER A 110 -15.68 9.46 -7.14
CA SER A 110 -16.89 8.97 -7.81
C SER A 110 -18.14 9.22 -6.99
N VAL A 111 -18.06 9.16 -5.66
CA VAL A 111 -19.21 9.39 -4.78
C VAL A 111 -19.30 10.82 -4.25
N CYS A 112 -18.28 11.66 -4.48
CA CYS A 112 -18.30 13.05 -4.02
C CYS A 112 -19.50 13.82 -4.58
N ASP A 113 -20.26 14.47 -3.70
CA ASP A 113 -21.48 15.21 -4.01
C ASP A 113 -21.24 16.64 -4.52
N GLY A 114 -19.97 17.02 -4.70
CA GLY A 114 -19.53 18.36 -5.08
C GLY A 114 -18.98 19.17 -3.91
N ASP A 115 -19.26 18.81 -2.65
CA ASP A 115 -18.59 19.39 -1.49
C ASP A 115 -17.21 18.76 -1.31
N LEU A 116 -16.16 19.53 -1.56
CA LEU A 116 -14.77 19.06 -1.41
C LEU A 116 -14.28 19.13 0.04
N ALA A 117 -15.01 19.76 0.97
CA ALA A 117 -14.56 19.94 2.35
C ALA A 117 -14.25 18.63 3.09
N PRO A 118 -15.05 17.55 2.97
CA PRO A 118 -14.73 16.26 3.59
C PRO A 118 -13.42 15.65 3.08
N LEU A 119 -13.13 15.75 1.78
CA LEU A 119 -11.84 15.29 1.23
C LEU A 119 -10.66 16.11 1.76
N LYS A 120 -10.83 17.44 1.86
CA LYS A 120 -9.80 18.31 2.43
C LYS A 120 -9.52 17.98 3.89
N ALA A 121 -10.57 17.82 4.68
CA ALA A 121 -10.46 17.41 6.08
C ALA A 121 -9.74 16.06 6.24
N LEU A 122 -10.04 15.08 5.38
CA LEU A 122 -9.36 13.79 5.37
C LEU A 122 -7.86 13.91 5.03
N ALA A 123 -7.49 14.75 4.07
CA ALA A 123 -6.08 14.96 3.71
C ALA A 123 -5.27 15.67 4.81
N GLU A 124 -5.92 16.56 5.58
CA GLU A 124 -5.31 17.37 6.64
C GLU A 124 -5.18 16.63 7.98
N ASP A 125 -5.92 15.55 8.18
CA ASP A 125 -5.95 14.80 9.43
C ASP A 125 -4.66 14.00 9.63
N GLN A 126 -3.78 14.48 10.51
CA GLN A 126 -2.47 13.88 10.80
C GLN A 126 -2.57 12.59 11.62
N ASP A 127 -3.74 12.27 12.19
CA ASP A 127 -3.97 11.02 12.92
C ASP A 127 -4.48 9.89 12.00
N VAL A 128 -4.70 10.20 10.72
CA VAL A 128 -5.15 9.26 9.69
C VAL A 128 -3.98 8.67 8.93
N ASP A 129 -4.14 7.41 8.52
CA ASP A 129 -3.26 6.70 7.61
C ASP A 129 -2.82 7.52 6.38
N LEU A 130 -1.53 7.44 6.05
CA LEU A 130 -0.90 8.10 4.91
C LEU A 130 -1.67 7.89 3.61
N TRP A 131 -2.04 6.64 3.31
CA TRP A 131 -2.67 6.29 2.03
C TRP A 131 -4.09 6.82 1.95
N SER A 132 -4.81 6.85 3.07
CA SER A 132 -6.16 7.43 3.15
C SER A 132 -6.12 8.95 2.94
N ARG A 133 -5.12 9.63 3.51
CA ARG A 133 -4.89 11.06 3.25
C ARG A 133 -4.53 11.32 1.78
N TYR A 134 -3.66 10.49 1.21
CA TYR A 134 -3.29 10.58 -0.21
C TYR A 134 -4.46 10.29 -1.15
N ALA A 135 -5.29 9.29 -0.83
CA ALA A 135 -6.51 8.98 -1.57
C ALA A 135 -7.44 10.20 -1.65
N ALA A 136 -7.51 11.01 -0.60
CA ALA A 136 -8.29 12.25 -0.64
C ALA A 136 -7.71 13.28 -1.63
N LEU A 137 -6.38 13.45 -1.68
CA LEU A 137 -5.72 14.31 -2.67
C LEU A 137 -5.92 13.79 -4.10
N ARG A 138 -5.81 12.48 -4.30
CA ARG A 138 -6.13 11.81 -5.57
C ARG A 138 -7.58 12.01 -5.96
N ALA A 139 -8.51 11.99 -5.00
CA ALA A 139 -9.91 12.25 -5.28
C ALA A 139 -10.14 13.68 -5.80
N LEU A 140 -9.48 14.67 -5.21
CA LEU A 140 -9.49 16.05 -5.71
C LEU A 140 -8.94 16.13 -7.14
N ALA A 141 -7.83 15.44 -7.42
CA ALA A 141 -7.23 15.40 -8.76
C ALA A 141 -8.18 14.79 -9.80
N VAL A 142 -8.80 13.65 -9.48
CA VAL A 142 -9.79 12.99 -10.36
C VAL A 142 -10.96 13.93 -10.64
N ARG A 143 -11.52 14.61 -9.63
CA ARG A 143 -12.61 15.58 -9.82
C ARG A 143 -12.21 16.71 -10.77
N VAL A 144 -10.97 17.23 -10.68
CA VAL A 144 -10.47 18.26 -11.62
C VAL A 144 -10.34 17.69 -13.04
N VAL A 145 -9.73 16.52 -13.19
CA VAL A 145 -9.49 15.87 -14.49
C VAL A 145 -10.81 15.53 -15.20
N GLU A 146 -11.82 15.11 -14.45
CA GLU A 146 -13.17 14.78 -14.95
C GLU A 146 -14.03 16.03 -15.21
N GLY A 147 -13.52 17.24 -14.91
CA GLY A 147 -14.19 18.51 -15.19
C GLY A 147 -15.22 18.94 -14.14
N ASP A 148 -15.08 18.40 -12.94
CA ASP A 148 -16.09 18.30 -11.89
C ASP A 148 -15.67 19.07 -10.62
N ALA A 149 -14.46 19.63 -10.63
CA ALA A 149 -13.93 20.59 -9.66
C ALA A 149 -13.07 21.65 -10.37
N GLU A 150 -13.01 22.85 -9.81
CA GLU A 150 -12.17 23.93 -10.33
C GLU A 150 -10.69 23.66 -10.06
N ARG A 151 -9.88 23.63 -11.13
CA ARG A 151 -8.45 23.31 -11.07
C ARG A 151 -7.68 24.27 -10.17
N ASP A 152 -7.84 25.58 -10.34
CA ASP A 152 -6.98 26.57 -9.66
C ASP A 152 -7.23 26.57 -8.15
N GLY A 153 -8.49 26.46 -7.72
CA GLY A 153 -8.85 26.28 -6.32
C GLY A 153 -8.27 25.00 -5.69
N VAL A 154 -8.26 23.89 -6.42
CA VAL A 154 -7.65 22.63 -5.94
C VAL A 154 -6.12 22.74 -5.89
N VAL A 155 -5.47 23.26 -6.92
CA VAL A 155 -4.01 23.43 -6.97
C VAL A 155 -3.51 24.38 -5.89
N SER A 156 -4.22 25.49 -5.64
CA SER A 156 -3.88 26.40 -4.54
C SER A 156 -3.95 25.68 -3.19
N TYR A 157 -5.05 24.96 -2.95
CA TYR A 157 -5.23 24.20 -1.71
C TYR A 157 -4.13 23.15 -1.49
N VAL A 158 -3.85 22.32 -2.50
CA VAL A 158 -2.84 21.26 -2.40
C VAL A 158 -1.46 21.87 -2.17
N GLY A 159 -1.11 22.96 -2.85
CA GLY A 159 0.19 23.60 -2.66
C GLY A 159 0.35 24.24 -1.28
N GLU A 160 -0.71 24.89 -0.76
CA GLU A 160 -0.73 25.39 0.61
C GLU A 160 -0.63 24.27 1.65
N LEU A 161 -1.24 23.11 1.39
CA LEU A 161 -1.08 21.92 2.21
C LEU A 161 0.38 21.44 2.18
N CYS A 162 0.99 21.32 1.00
CA CYS A 162 2.41 20.97 0.87
C CYS A 162 3.32 21.91 1.67
N VAL A 163 3.06 23.23 1.67
CA VAL A 163 3.81 24.19 2.50
C VAL A 163 3.67 23.87 4.00
N ARG A 164 2.46 23.53 4.48
CA ARG A 164 2.23 23.16 5.88
C ARG A 164 2.95 21.85 6.23
N GLU A 165 2.86 20.84 5.37
CA GLU A 165 3.49 19.53 5.56
C GLU A 165 5.02 19.64 5.55
N ALA A 166 5.60 20.42 4.63
CA ALA A 166 7.04 20.69 4.60
C ALA A 166 7.52 21.31 5.93
N ALA A 167 6.78 22.28 6.47
CA ALA A 167 7.11 22.88 7.76
C ALA A 167 7.00 21.89 8.94
N VAL A 168 6.08 20.92 8.89
CA VAL A 168 5.99 19.83 9.88
C VAL A 168 7.20 18.91 9.77
N LEU A 169 7.53 18.48 8.55
CA LEU A 169 8.65 17.57 8.29
C LEU A 169 9.99 18.17 8.71
N GLU A 170 10.22 19.44 8.40
CA GLU A 170 11.41 20.18 8.85
C GLU A 170 11.59 20.17 10.37
N ARG A 171 10.49 20.30 11.13
CA ARG A 171 10.54 20.24 12.60
C ARG A 171 10.85 18.83 13.09
N ARG A 172 10.30 17.79 12.44
CA ARG A 172 10.53 16.38 12.79
C ARG A 172 11.96 15.93 12.49
N LEU A 173 12.50 16.33 11.33
CA LEU A 173 13.90 16.08 10.95
C LEU A 173 14.88 16.73 11.94
N ALA A 174 14.52 17.88 12.51
CA ALA A 174 15.31 18.52 13.55
C ALA A 174 15.24 17.79 14.91
N SER A 175 14.25 16.91 15.14
CA SER A 175 14.01 16.23 16.42
C SER A 175 14.39 14.74 16.44
N GLU A 176 15.02 14.20 15.39
CA GLU A 176 15.37 12.76 15.25
C GLU A 176 14.15 11.81 15.39
N GLU A 177 12.93 12.29 15.09
CA GLU A 177 11.73 11.45 15.07
C GLU A 177 11.64 10.64 13.76
N PRO A 178 11.10 9.40 13.77
CA PRO A 178 11.05 8.54 12.59
C PRO A 178 10.33 9.18 11.39
N ASP A 179 10.86 8.89 10.20
CA ASP A 179 10.50 9.42 8.88
C ASP A 179 9.07 9.03 8.45
N ASP A 180 8.15 10.00 8.42
CA ASP A 180 6.94 9.98 7.55
C ASP A 180 7.18 10.92 6.34
N GLU A 181 8.26 10.70 5.59
CA GLU A 181 8.70 11.54 4.47
C GLU A 181 7.81 11.40 3.21
N GLU A 182 6.89 10.42 3.18
CA GLU A 182 6.21 10.03 1.94
C GLU A 182 5.03 10.94 1.56
N PHE A 183 4.27 11.50 2.53
CA PHE A 183 3.05 12.25 2.21
C PHE A 183 3.29 13.48 1.33
N LEU A 184 4.31 14.29 1.68
CA LEU A 184 4.64 15.51 0.93
C LEU A 184 5.05 15.18 -0.51
N THR A 185 5.74 14.06 -0.73
CA THR A 185 6.14 13.60 -2.06
C THR A 185 4.91 13.34 -2.92
N TRP A 186 3.97 12.54 -2.41
CA TRP A 186 2.72 12.22 -3.10
C TRP A 186 1.79 13.43 -3.30
N ALA A 187 1.75 14.35 -2.33
CA ALA A 187 1.01 15.60 -2.47
C ALA A 187 1.59 16.51 -3.57
N CYS A 188 2.92 16.56 -3.69
CA CYS A 188 3.57 17.27 -4.80
C CYS A 188 3.27 16.61 -6.16
N GLU A 189 3.19 15.28 -6.24
CA GLU A 189 2.82 14.59 -7.47
C GLU A 189 1.46 15.06 -8.01
N VAL A 190 0.47 15.25 -7.13
CA VAL A 190 -0.84 15.82 -7.50
C VAL A 190 -0.71 17.22 -8.11
N LEU A 191 0.19 18.07 -7.61
CA LEU A 191 0.49 19.37 -8.24
C LEU A 191 1.08 19.19 -9.64
N GLY A 192 1.96 18.21 -9.82
CA GLY A 192 2.56 17.88 -11.11
C GLY A 192 1.52 17.45 -12.14
N GLU A 193 0.58 16.61 -11.75
CA GLU A 193 -0.52 16.13 -12.60
C GLU A 193 -1.46 17.26 -13.03
N LEU A 194 -1.78 18.17 -12.11
CA LEU A 194 -2.67 19.30 -12.35
C LEU A 194 -1.95 20.54 -12.93
N GLY A 195 -0.63 20.45 -13.14
CA GLY A 195 0.24 21.51 -13.63
C GLY A 195 0.93 22.28 -12.49
N PRO A 196 2.24 22.13 -12.28
CA PRO A 196 2.89 22.62 -11.06
C PRO A 196 3.40 24.07 -11.14
N HIS A 197 3.10 24.81 -12.21
CA HIS A 197 3.71 26.10 -12.59
C HIS A 197 3.99 27.06 -11.41
N ASP A 198 2.97 27.40 -10.63
CA ASP A 198 3.07 28.38 -9.53
C ASP A 198 3.84 27.84 -8.31
N TRP A 199 4.03 26.52 -8.24
CA TRP A 199 4.64 25.81 -7.12
C TRP A 199 6.05 25.28 -7.42
N MET A 200 6.55 25.44 -8.65
CA MET A 200 7.86 24.90 -9.07
C MET A 200 9.03 25.41 -8.24
N GLN A 201 8.97 26.66 -7.75
CA GLN A 201 10.03 27.18 -6.90
C GLN A 201 10.07 26.45 -5.55
N HIS A 202 8.90 26.16 -4.96
CA HIS A 202 8.79 25.40 -3.73
C HIS A 202 9.23 23.94 -3.92
N ILE A 203 8.78 23.29 -4.99
CA ILE A 203 9.14 21.90 -5.31
C ILE A 203 10.67 21.77 -5.46
N ARG A 204 11.33 22.71 -6.15
CA ARG A 204 12.81 22.75 -6.25
C ARG A 204 13.49 22.87 -4.89
N ASP A 205 13.00 23.78 -4.03
CA ASP A 205 13.52 23.96 -2.67
C ASP A 205 13.38 22.69 -1.84
N TRP A 206 12.20 22.07 -1.87
CA TRP A 206 11.93 20.83 -1.13
C TRP A 206 12.79 19.66 -1.60
N LEU A 207 13.00 19.50 -2.92
CA LEU A 207 13.93 18.50 -3.46
C LEU A 207 15.37 18.77 -3.00
N GLN A 208 15.84 20.01 -3.10
CA GLN A 208 17.20 20.37 -2.70
C GLN A 208 17.46 20.11 -1.21
N ARG A 209 16.43 20.27 -0.39
CA ARG A 209 16.49 20.09 1.06
C ARG A 209 16.19 18.65 1.49
N GLY A 210 15.88 17.76 0.55
CA GLY A 210 15.57 16.36 0.82
C GLY A 210 14.23 16.13 1.53
N LEU A 211 13.27 17.06 1.38
CA LEU A 211 11.94 16.95 1.98
C LEU A 211 10.97 16.11 1.14
N ILE A 212 11.30 15.85 -0.13
CA ILE A 212 10.55 14.94 -1.00
C ILE A 212 11.49 13.93 -1.67
N ASP A 213 11.03 12.68 -1.81
CA ASP A 213 11.81 11.56 -2.37
C ASP A 213 11.85 11.66 -3.91
N PRO A 214 13.03 11.87 -4.52
CA PRO A 214 13.15 11.98 -5.98
C PRO A 214 12.94 10.64 -6.71
N MET A 215 12.84 9.51 -6.00
CA MET A 215 12.69 8.18 -6.61
C MET A 215 11.39 8.02 -7.39
N PHE A 216 10.29 8.64 -6.93
CA PHE A 216 8.98 8.50 -7.55
C PHE A 216 8.69 9.62 -8.56
N SER A 217 8.95 10.87 -8.16
CA SER A 217 8.75 12.07 -8.99
C SER A 217 9.95 13.01 -8.83
N GLY A 218 10.99 12.80 -9.65
CA GLY A 218 12.20 13.61 -9.63
C GLY A 218 12.02 15.03 -10.22
N LEU A 219 13.02 15.89 -10.04
CA LEU A 219 12.98 17.27 -10.56
C LEU A 219 12.67 17.34 -12.07
N GLU A 220 13.29 16.45 -12.84
CA GLU A 220 13.10 16.37 -14.29
C GLU A 220 11.62 16.20 -14.67
N TRP A 221 10.92 15.29 -13.99
CA TRP A 221 9.49 15.06 -14.22
C TRP A 221 8.66 16.33 -13.93
N PHE A 222 8.95 17.03 -12.83
CA PHE A 222 8.26 18.29 -12.51
C PHE A 222 8.55 19.40 -13.52
N GLU A 223 9.79 19.50 -13.99
CA GLU A 223 10.18 20.48 -15.01
C GLU A 223 9.54 20.18 -16.37
N GLU A 224 9.42 18.91 -16.74
CA GLU A 224 8.64 18.49 -17.91
C GLU A 224 7.18 18.91 -17.79
N LYS A 225 6.55 18.68 -16.63
CA LYS A 225 5.16 19.11 -16.37
C LYS A 225 5.01 20.62 -16.41
N ALA A 226 5.98 21.37 -15.88
CA ALA A 226 5.98 22.84 -15.89
C ALA A 226 6.24 23.45 -17.27
N ALA A 227 6.88 22.69 -18.17
CA ALA A 227 7.06 23.09 -19.56
C ALA A 227 5.80 22.87 -20.42
N MET A 228 4.88 22.00 -19.97
CA MET A 228 3.59 21.75 -20.62
C MET A 228 2.56 22.81 -20.21
N SER A 229 1.68 23.20 -21.13
CA SER A 229 0.49 23.99 -20.75
C SER A 229 -0.42 23.19 -19.80
N VAL A 230 -1.19 23.88 -18.95
CA VAL A 230 -2.18 23.24 -18.05
C VAL A 230 -3.11 22.28 -18.82
N ARG A 231 -3.55 22.67 -20.02
CA ARG A 231 -4.37 21.80 -20.89
C ARG A 231 -3.67 20.50 -21.25
N GLN A 232 -2.36 20.52 -21.51
CA GLN A 232 -1.58 19.32 -21.82
C GLN A 232 -1.39 18.45 -20.57
N CYS A 233 -1.13 19.04 -19.40
CA CYS A 233 -1.07 18.31 -18.13
C CYS A 233 -2.38 17.53 -17.88
N LEU A 234 -3.51 18.23 -17.92
CA LEU A 234 -4.84 17.62 -17.73
C LEU A 234 -5.16 16.60 -18.82
N GLY A 235 -4.80 16.88 -20.08
CA GLY A 235 -4.99 15.93 -21.19
C GLY A 235 -4.15 14.66 -21.07
N ASN A 236 -3.01 14.71 -20.37
CA ASN A 236 -2.21 13.53 -20.04
C ASN A 236 -2.78 12.81 -18.81
N ALA A 237 -3.16 13.55 -17.76
CA ALA A 237 -3.81 13.01 -16.58
C ALA A 237 -5.10 12.25 -16.94
N ALA A 238 -5.91 12.78 -17.86
CA ALA A 238 -7.15 12.14 -18.33
C ALA A 238 -6.93 10.80 -19.06
N LYS A 239 -5.70 10.48 -19.48
CA LYS A 239 -5.37 9.17 -20.07
C LYS A 239 -5.00 8.14 -19.02
N ASP A 240 -4.62 8.58 -17.82
CA ASP A 240 -4.33 7.69 -16.71
C ASP A 240 -5.65 7.17 -16.14
N ARG A 241 -5.84 5.85 -16.18
CA ARG A 241 -7.00 5.19 -15.57
C ARG A 241 -7.11 5.50 -14.08
N HIS A 242 -5.99 5.72 -13.39
CA HIS A 242 -5.96 6.03 -11.95
C HIS A 242 -6.36 7.47 -11.62
N LEU A 243 -6.51 8.34 -12.62
CA LEU A 243 -7.04 9.71 -12.51
C LEU A 243 -8.42 9.87 -13.14
N SER A 244 -9.12 8.75 -13.30
CA SER A 244 -10.45 8.71 -13.88
C SER A 244 -11.42 7.99 -12.96
N TYR A 245 -12.70 8.27 -13.08
CA TYR A 245 -13.69 7.55 -12.30
C TYR A 245 -13.78 6.05 -12.62
N ILE A 246 -14.28 5.27 -11.67
CA ILE A 246 -14.58 3.83 -11.86
C ILE A 246 -15.85 3.71 -12.71
N ARG A 247 -15.79 3.15 -13.92
CA ARG A 247 -16.94 3.09 -14.85
C ARG A 247 -17.47 1.68 -15.10
N ASP A 248 -16.72 0.66 -14.72
CA ASP A 248 -17.06 -0.74 -15.00
C ASP A 248 -16.44 -1.64 -13.92
N THR A 249 -17.20 -1.88 -12.86
CA THR A 249 -16.83 -2.72 -11.71
C THR A 249 -16.48 -4.13 -12.16
N VAL A 250 -17.16 -4.66 -13.19
CA VAL A 250 -16.83 -5.97 -13.74
C VAL A 250 -15.42 -5.94 -14.33
N ALA A 251 -15.10 -4.94 -15.17
CA ALA A 251 -13.79 -4.83 -15.79
C ALA A 251 -12.65 -4.55 -14.81
N GLU A 252 -12.94 -3.89 -13.67
CA GLU A 252 -11.98 -3.64 -12.61
C GLU A 252 -11.75 -4.90 -11.74
N MET A 253 -12.81 -5.50 -11.21
CA MET A 253 -12.70 -6.55 -10.19
C MET A 253 -12.51 -7.95 -10.76
N SER A 254 -13.01 -8.25 -11.97
CA SER A 254 -12.91 -9.62 -12.54
C SER A 254 -11.49 -10.09 -12.83
N LYS A 255 -10.52 -9.17 -12.82
CA LYS A 255 -9.10 -9.43 -13.06
C LYS A 255 -8.30 -9.67 -11.77
N TRP A 256 -8.94 -9.61 -10.61
CA TRP A 256 -8.26 -9.86 -9.34
C TRP A 256 -7.82 -11.32 -9.24
N ALA A 257 -6.64 -11.55 -8.65
CA ALA A 257 -6.03 -12.88 -8.54
C ALA A 257 -6.92 -13.92 -7.83
N CYS A 258 -7.79 -13.49 -6.91
CA CYS A 258 -8.76 -14.36 -6.23
C CYS A 258 -9.80 -14.98 -7.18
N TYR A 259 -9.95 -14.44 -8.39
CA TYR A 259 -10.84 -14.93 -9.44
C TYR A 259 -10.10 -15.66 -10.56
N ASP A 260 -8.83 -16.02 -10.36
CA ASP A 260 -8.15 -16.95 -11.25
C ASP A 260 -8.62 -18.39 -10.98
N PRO A 261 -8.79 -19.23 -12.01
CA PRO A 261 -9.19 -20.60 -11.83
C PRO A 261 -8.14 -21.35 -10.99
N PRO A 262 -8.56 -22.09 -9.94
CA PRO A 262 -7.66 -22.94 -9.18
C PRO A 262 -7.20 -24.07 -10.10
N PHE A 263 -6.02 -23.91 -10.70
CA PHE A 263 -5.36 -24.80 -11.67
C PHE A 263 -6.06 -24.90 -13.04
N GLY A 264 -5.71 -24.03 -14.00
CA GLY A 264 -6.44 -23.99 -15.28
C GLY A 264 -5.87 -23.15 -16.44
N LYS A 265 -4.56 -22.98 -16.57
CA LYS A 265 -3.92 -23.04 -17.89
C LYS A 265 -2.79 -24.04 -17.75
N ALA A 266 -2.77 -25.06 -18.61
CA ALA A 266 -1.55 -25.82 -18.81
C ALA A 266 -0.51 -24.81 -19.30
N ASP A 267 0.42 -24.43 -18.44
CA ASP A 267 1.62 -23.72 -18.85
C ASP A 267 2.33 -24.59 -19.88
N THR A 268 2.16 -24.25 -21.15
CA THR A 268 3.07 -24.68 -22.23
C THR A 268 4.45 -24.05 -22.08
N HIS A 269 4.66 -23.23 -21.06
CA HIS A 269 5.95 -22.95 -20.48
C HIS A 269 6.13 -23.75 -19.18
N ARG A 270 6.31 -25.07 -19.31
CA ARG A 270 7.31 -25.74 -18.47
C ARG A 270 8.65 -25.07 -18.77
N ALA A 271 8.91 -23.93 -18.13
CA ALA A 271 10.27 -23.54 -17.86
C ALA A 271 10.90 -24.77 -17.22
N LYS A 272 11.88 -25.36 -17.91
CA LYS A 272 12.70 -26.39 -17.32
C LYS A 272 13.23 -25.78 -16.03
N ILE A 273 12.70 -26.22 -14.90
CA ILE A 273 13.36 -26.04 -13.61
C ILE A 273 14.69 -26.77 -13.80
N VAL A 274 15.73 -26.00 -14.13
CA VAL A 274 17.10 -26.47 -13.99
C VAL A 274 17.28 -26.53 -12.49
N SER A 275 17.08 -27.73 -11.93
CA SER A 275 17.48 -28.07 -10.58
C SER A 275 18.98 -27.87 -10.49
N TYR A 276 19.43 -26.68 -10.13
CA TYR A 276 20.73 -26.52 -9.51
C TYR A 276 20.63 -27.23 -8.18
N GLY A 277 21.26 -28.41 -8.07
CA GLY A 277 21.29 -29.20 -6.86
C GLY A 277 21.77 -28.33 -5.70
N ALA A 278 20.86 -27.96 -4.80
CA ALA A 278 21.20 -27.33 -3.56
C ALA A 278 22.01 -28.33 -2.74
N ALA A 279 23.30 -28.03 -2.51
CA ALA A 279 24.06 -28.71 -1.48
C ALA A 279 23.37 -28.49 -0.12
N PRO A 280 23.34 -29.48 0.78
CA PRO A 280 22.70 -29.33 2.08
C PRO A 280 23.36 -28.18 2.86
N ALA A 281 22.55 -27.18 3.21
CA ALA A 281 22.98 -26.06 4.05
C ALA A 281 23.32 -26.57 5.46
N ALA A 282 24.47 -26.14 5.99
CA ALA A 282 24.87 -26.43 7.36
C ALA A 282 23.93 -25.71 8.35
N PRO A 283 23.67 -26.29 9.54
CA PRO A 283 22.79 -25.68 10.54
C PRO A 283 23.35 -24.35 11.03
N VAL A 284 22.53 -23.29 10.94
CA VAL A 284 22.84 -21.95 11.45
C VAL A 284 22.91 -22.00 12.99
N GLN A 285 24.00 -21.51 13.55
CA GLN A 285 24.22 -21.42 15.00
C GLN A 285 23.35 -20.29 15.56
N VAL A 286 22.39 -20.64 16.42
CA VAL A 286 21.54 -19.66 17.13
C VAL A 286 22.40 -18.93 18.17
N ALA A 287 22.40 -17.60 18.13
CA ALA A 287 23.14 -16.78 19.10
C ALA A 287 22.67 -17.02 20.55
N ALA A 288 23.56 -16.69 21.51
CA ALA A 288 23.42 -17.04 22.92
C ALA A 288 22.10 -16.58 23.57
N LYS A 289 21.49 -17.47 24.37
CA LYS A 289 20.24 -17.22 25.11
C LYS A 289 20.38 -16.02 26.07
N VAL A 290 19.54 -15.00 25.89
CA VAL A 290 19.37 -13.87 26.82
C VAL A 290 18.96 -14.37 28.21
N GLY A 291 19.64 -13.88 29.25
CA GLY A 291 19.34 -14.23 30.63
C GLY A 291 18.05 -13.57 31.12
N ARG A 292 17.28 -14.31 31.93
CA ARG A 292 15.95 -13.89 32.41
C ARG A 292 15.92 -12.52 33.13
N ASN A 293 17.04 -12.08 33.68
CA ASN A 293 17.18 -10.81 34.41
C ASN A 293 17.83 -9.69 33.59
N ASP A 294 18.32 -9.99 32.38
CA ASP A 294 18.98 -9.03 31.50
C ASP A 294 17.97 -8.03 30.93
N ARG A 295 18.44 -6.91 30.38
CA ARG A 295 17.56 -5.96 29.70
C ARG A 295 16.92 -6.63 28.49
N CYS A 296 15.61 -6.39 28.33
CA CYS A 296 14.81 -7.03 27.30
C CYS A 296 15.23 -6.52 25.91
N PRO A 297 15.47 -7.43 24.94
CA PRO A 297 16.01 -7.07 23.64
C PRO A 297 15.01 -6.32 22.73
N CYS A 298 13.73 -6.23 23.09
CA CYS A 298 12.69 -5.48 22.37
C CYS A 298 12.77 -3.95 22.56
N GLY A 299 13.86 -3.42 23.15
CA GLY A 299 14.04 -1.98 23.35
C GLY A 299 13.24 -1.37 24.52
N SER A 300 12.38 -2.13 25.21
CA SER A 300 11.49 -1.60 26.27
C SER A 300 12.17 -1.09 27.54
N GLY A 301 13.49 -1.29 27.69
CA GLY A 301 14.26 -0.91 28.89
C GLY A 301 13.99 -1.76 30.15
N LYS A 302 13.02 -2.68 30.13
CA LYS A 302 12.64 -3.55 31.26
C LYS A 302 13.50 -4.84 31.32
N LYS A 303 13.53 -5.54 32.46
CA LYS A 303 14.16 -6.88 32.56
C LYS A 303 13.36 -7.91 31.75
N PHE A 304 14.04 -8.86 31.09
CA PHE A 304 13.43 -9.86 30.19
C PHE A 304 12.23 -10.58 30.83
N LYS A 305 12.37 -11.05 32.09
CA LYS A 305 11.29 -11.70 32.86
C LYS A 305 10.02 -10.86 33.10
N LYS A 306 10.14 -9.53 32.99
CA LYS A 306 9.03 -8.58 33.21
C LYS A 306 8.48 -8.02 31.90
N CYS A 307 8.98 -8.49 30.76
CA CYS A 307 8.61 -8.03 29.43
C CYS A 307 8.27 -9.23 28.54
N CYS A 308 9.11 -9.58 27.57
CA CYS A 308 8.81 -10.62 26.58
C CYS A 308 8.68 -12.05 27.15
N ASP A 309 9.19 -12.32 28.35
CA ASP A 309 9.02 -13.63 29.00
C ASP A 309 7.57 -13.89 29.45
N LYS A 310 6.77 -12.83 29.69
CA LYS A 310 5.35 -12.96 30.03
C LYS A 310 4.44 -13.13 28.81
N ALA A 311 4.86 -12.61 27.65
CA ALA A 311 4.11 -12.75 26.39
C ALA A 311 4.12 -14.19 25.86
N ARG A 312 5.10 -15.01 26.27
CA ARG A 312 5.22 -16.44 25.93
C ARG A 312 4.19 -17.36 26.60
N ALA A 313 3.32 -16.84 27.47
CA ALA A 313 2.34 -17.65 28.21
C ALA A 313 0.96 -17.75 27.53
N ALA A 314 0.77 -17.15 26.37
CA ALA A 314 -0.40 -17.38 25.52
C ALA A 314 -0.17 -18.62 24.64
N GLU A 315 -1.21 -19.43 24.44
CA GLU A 315 -1.14 -20.69 23.69
C GLU A 315 -0.77 -20.47 22.21
N PRO A 316 0.01 -21.37 21.59
CA PRO A 316 0.51 -21.18 20.23
C PRO A 316 -0.61 -21.34 19.19
N VAL A 317 -0.88 -20.28 18.43
CA VAL A 317 -1.61 -20.35 17.16
C VAL A 317 -0.56 -20.55 16.06
N ALA A 318 -0.79 -21.48 15.15
CA ALA A 318 0.17 -21.77 14.09
C ALA A 318 0.29 -20.58 13.12
N GLU A 319 1.35 -19.78 13.27
CA GLU A 319 1.64 -18.63 12.41
C GLU A 319 1.85 -19.07 10.94
N ASP A 320 1.18 -18.40 10.01
CA ASP A 320 1.32 -18.62 8.56
C ASP A 320 2.72 -18.18 8.11
N LYS A 321 3.32 -18.93 7.17
CA LYS A 321 4.61 -18.59 6.56
C LYS A 321 4.55 -17.24 5.86
N VAL A 322 3.42 -16.92 5.24
CA VAL A 322 3.21 -15.64 4.54
C VAL A 322 3.22 -14.50 5.55
N GLU A 323 2.55 -14.65 6.68
CA GLU A 323 2.54 -13.63 7.74
C GLU A 323 3.92 -13.43 8.37
N THR A 324 4.67 -14.52 8.57
CA THR A 324 6.06 -14.47 9.06
C THR A 324 6.96 -13.69 8.11
N ILE A 325 6.83 -13.92 6.80
CA ILE A 325 7.58 -13.21 5.77
C ILE A 325 7.19 -11.73 5.73
N ASN A 326 5.89 -11.42 5.75
CA ASN A 326 5.40 -10.04 5.75
C ASN A 326 5.87 -9.27 6.99
N ARG A 327 5.92 -9.92 8.16
CA ARG A 327 6.47 -9.31 9.38
C ARG A 327 7.95 -9.02 9.29
N ALA A 328 8.73 -9.93 8.70
CA ALA A 328 10.15 -9.72 8.43
C ALA A 328 10.35 -8.52 7.49
N MET A 329 9.54 -8.48 6.43
CA MET A 329 9.55 -7.42 5.42
C MET A 329 9.21 -6.06 6.01
N ASN A 330 8.08 -5.94 6.72
CA ASN A 330 7.64 -4.69 7.34
C ASN A 330 8.68 -4.16 8.33
N TRP A 331 9.32 -5.04 9.09
CA TRP A 331 10.38 -4.62 10.00
C TRP A 331 11.62 -4.09 9.23
N LEU A 332 12.06 -4.79 8.18
CA LEU A 332 13.20 -4.34 7.37
C LEU A 332 12.93 -3.02 6.68
N THR A 333 11.74 -2.83 6.12
CA THR A 333 11.37 -1.56 5.48
C THR A 333 11.25 -0.44 6.51
N SER A 334 10.63 -0.69 7.67
CA SER A 334 10.46 0.35 8.71
C SER A 334 11.77 0.83 9.34
N PHE A 335 12.74 -0.08 9.57
CA PHE A 335 13.95 0.25 10.33
C PHE A 335 15.21 0.40 9.46
N HIS A 336 15.17 -0.11 8.22
CA HIS A 336 16.35 -0.20 7.36
C HIS A 336 16.05 0.14 5.87
N SER A 337 14.96 0.85 5.56
CA SER A 337 14.54 1.22 4.19
C SER A 337 15.68 1.69 3.28
N LYS A 338 16.45 2.70 3.71
CA LYS A 338 17.54 3.31 2.94
C LYS A 338 18.65 2.28 2.61
N ALA A 339 19.06 1.47 3.58
CA ALA A 339 20.07 0.43 3.39
C ALA A 339 19.56 -0.76 2.57
N LEU A 340 18.27 -1.07 2.69
CA LEU A 340 17.58 -2.10 1.92
C LEU A 340 17.48 -1.71 0.44
N LYS A 341 17.04 -0.48 0.14
CA LYS A 341 16.98 0.09 -1.22
C LYS A 341 18.34 0.02 -1.92
N SER A 342 19.40 0.50 -1.25
CA SER A 342 20.75 0.46 -1.84
C SER A 342 21.25 -0.96 -2.12
N ALA A 343 20.93 -1.92 -1.26
CA ALA A 343 21.34 -3.31 -1.48
C ALA A 343 20.59 -3.96 -2.65
N LEU A 344 19.28 -3.69 -2.78
CA LEU A 344 18.47 -4.16 -3.91
C LEU A 344 18.91 -3.52 -5.23
N GLU A 345 19.25 -2.23 -5.22
CA GLU A 345 19.73 -1.53 -6.40
C GLU A 345 21.06 -2.12 -6.89
N VAL A 346 21.98 -2.42 -5.97
CA VAL A 346 23.24 -3.10 -6.29
C VAL A 346 23.00 -4.51 -6.80
N GLU A 347 22.08 -5.27 -6.20
CA GLU A 347 21.77 -6.63 -6.66
C GLU A 347 21.13 -6.64 -8.05
N MET A 348 20.18 -5.73 -8.30
CA MET A 348 19.43 -5.69 -9.56
C MET A 348 20.23 -5.08 -10.70
N TYR A 349 21.08 -4.07 -10.42
CA TYR A 349 21.72 -3.26 -11.45
C TYR A 349 23.26 -3.25 -11.39
N GLY A 350 23.87 -3.86 -10.38
CA GLY A 350 25.31 -3.74 -10.10
C GLY A 350 26.22 -4.38 -11.15
N GLU A 351 25.75 -5.44 -11.82
CA GLU A 351 26.48 -6.12 -12.89
C GLU A 351 26.09 -5.64 -14.30
N LEU A 352 25.10 -4.76 -14.41
CA LEU A 352 24.59 -4.27 -15.70
C LEU A 352 25.38 -3.06 -16.18
N ASP A 353 25.83 -3.11 -17.44
CA ASP A 353 26.32 -1.94 -18.15
C ASP A 353 25.15 -1.01 -18.57
N ALA A 354 25.45 0.16 -19.13
CA ALA A 354 24.44 1.15 -19.49
C ALA A 354 23.40 0.61 -20.51
N ALA A 355 23.78 -0.34 -21.37
CA ALA A 355 22.87 -0.97 -22.31
C ALA A 355 21.98 -2.02 -21.63
N GLY A 356 22.54 -2.77 -20.66
CA GLY A 356 21.82 -3.72 -19.82
C GLY A 356 20.78 -3.03 -18.93
N LYS A 357 21.12 -1.89 -18.32
CA LYS A 357 20.17 -1.09 -17.53
C LYS A 357 19.00 -0.60 -18.38
N ALA A 358 19.28 -0.02 -19.55
CA ALA A 358 18.25 0.45 -20.47
C ALA A 358 17.34 -0.68 -21.03
N LEU A 359 17.81 -1.92 -21.07
CA LEU A 359 16.98 -3.08 -21.44
C LEU A 359 16.15 -3.56 -20.24
N PHE A 360 16.73 -3.54 -19.04
CA PHE A 360 16.06 -3.91 -17.79
C PHE A 360 14.90 -2.96 -17.47
N ASP A 361 15.08 -1.66 -17.71
CA ASP A 361 14.04 -0.63 -17.53
C ASP A 361 12.90 -0.72 -18.56
N ARG A 362 13.04 -1.59 -19.57
CA ARG A 362 12.02 -1.86 -20.60
C ARG A 362 11.31 -3.20 -20.39
N LEU A 363 11.61 -3.91 -19.29
CA LEU A 363 10.89 -5.12 -18.92
C LEU A 363 9.42 -4.80 -18.64
N ASP A 364 8.55 -5.77 -18.93
CA ASP A 364 7.15 -5.63 -18.54
C ASP A 364 7.00 -5.68 -17.01
N ASP A 365 5.94 -5.04 -16.50
CA ASP A 365 5.70 -4.88 -15.06
C ASP A 365 5.64 -6.23 -14.32
N ALA A 366 5.17 -7.30 -14.97
CA ALA A 366 5.07 -8.62 -14.36
C ALA A 366 6.45 -9.26 -14.18
N VAL A 367 7.32 -9.16 -15.19
CA VAL A 367 8.71 -9.62 -15.13
C VAL A 367 9.50 -8.78 -14.13
N TRP A 368 9.28 -7.46 -14.10
CA TRP A 368 9.91 -6.58 -13.14
C TRP A 368 9.53 -6.96 -11.70
N LYS A 369 8.23 -7.19 -11.45
CA LYS A 369 7.73 -7.64 -10.13
C LYS A 369 8.33 -8.99 -9.73
N CYS A 370 8.46 -9.93 -10.65
CA CYS A 370 9.14 -11.20 -10.40
C CYS A 370 10.61 -11.02 -10.05
N ALA A 371 11.33 -10.13 -10.75
CA ALA A 371 12.73 -9.84 -10.44
C ALA A 371 12.88 -9.24 -9.04
N GLN A 372 11.99 -8.32 -8.66
CA GLN A 372 11.97 -7.70 -7.34
C GLN A 372 11.71 -8.72 -6.22
N VAL A 373 10.75 -9.63 -6.40
CA VAL A 373 10.46 -10.69 -5.42
C VAL A 373 11.67 -11.59 -5.21
N ASN A 374 12.32 -12.03 -6.29
CA ASN A 374 13.51 -12.89 -6.21
C ASN A 374 14.70 -12.19 -5.54
N ALA A 375 14.93 -10.92 -5.88
CA ALA A 375 15.98 -10.11 -5.25
C ALA A 375 15.73 -9.98 -3.74
N MET A 376 14.48 -9.77 -3.34
CA MET A 376 14.10 -9.67 -1.94
C MET A 376 14.25 -10.99 -1.18
N GLU A 377 13.82 -12.11 -1.78
CA GLU A 377 14.00 -13.44 -1.19
C GLU A 377 15.48 -13.79 -1.00
N TRP A 378 16.31 -13.51 -2.01
CA TRP A 378 17.76 -13.68 -1.92
C TRP A 378 18.33 -12.81 -0.80
N LEU A 379 17.93 -11.54 -0.74
CA LEU A 379 18.44 -10.60 0.25
C LEU A 379 18.11 -11.04 1.68
N MET A 380 16.90 -11.56 1.92
CA MET A 380 16.50 -12.10 3.22
C MET A 380 17.25 -13.37 3.60
N ALA A 381 17.51 -14.26 2.63
CA ALA A 381 18.15 -15.54 2.88
C ALA A 381 19.67 -15.44 3.04
N GLN A 382 20.32 -14.62 2.22
CA GLN A 382 21.78 -14.63 2.04
C GLN A 382 22.40 -13.24 1.97
N GLY A 383 21.60 -12.22 1.69
CA GLY A 383 22.07 -10.85 1.48
C GLY A 383 22.52 -10.11 2.73
N SER A 384 23.17 -8.98 2.50
CA SER A 384 23.64 -8.06 3.54
C SER A 384 23.25 -6.63 3.20
N ILE A 385 22.93 -5.85 4.22
CA ILE A 385 22.66 -4.42 4.12
C ILE A 385 23.68 -3.63 4.95
N THR A 386 23.96 -2.39 4.57
CA THR A 386 24.90 -1.53 5.29
C THR A 386 24.20 -0.84 6.45
N VAL A 387 24.52 -1.22 7.68
CA VAL A 387 23.97 -0.60 8.90
C VAL A 387 25.10 0.09 9.64
N LYS A 388 24.99 1.42 9.84
CA LYS A 388 26.03 2.25 10.48
C LYS A 388 27.42 2.08 9.85
N GLY A 389 27.47 2.00 8.52
CA GLY A 389 28.72 1.87 7.75
C GLY A 389 29.38 0.50 7.77
N GLN A 390 28.71 -0.53 8.31
CA GLN A 390 29.20 -1.91 8.33
C GLN A 390 28.20 -2.85 7.64
N PRO A 391 28.66 -3.81 6.81
CA PRO A 391 27.78 -4.80 6.22
C PRO A 391 27.24 -5.73 7.32
N ARG A 392 25.92 -5.91 7.34
CA ARG A 392 25.22 -6.80 8.28
C ARG A 392 24.31 -7.73 7.50
N LYS A 393 24.40 -9.04 7.77
CA LYS A 393 23.52 -10.02 7.14
C LYS A 393 22.08 -9.77 7.55
N VAL A 394 21.18 -9.76 6.57
CA VAL A 394 19.75 -9.51 6.83
C VAL A 394 19.17 -10.57 7.76
N ALA A 395 19.51 -11.84 7.55
CA ALA A 395 19.12 -12.93 8.45
C ALA A 395 19.58 -12.72 9.91
N GLU A 396 20.75 -12.12 10.14
CA GLU A 396 21.24 -11.83 11.49
C GLU A 396 20.53 -10.64 12.14
N LEU A 397 20.04 -9.69 11.35
CA LEU A 397 19.23 -8.58 11.85
C LEU A 397 17.83 -9.06 12.22
N LEU A 398 17.23 -9.88 11.34
CA LEU A 398 15.91 -10.46 11.54
C LEU A 398 15.88 -11.40 12.75
N LEU A 399 16.84 -12.31 12.85
CA LEU A 399 16.88 -13.33 13.92
C LEU A 399 17.65 -12.87 15.17
N GLY A 400 18.23 -11.66 15.12
CA GLY A 400 19.11 -11.13 16.15
C GLY A 400 18.41 -10.23 17.16
N THR A 401 19.19 -9.80 18.14
CA THR A 401 18.77 -8.87 19.20
C THR A 401 18.27 -7.55 18.60
N GLY A 402 16.97 -7.25 18.77
CA GLY A 402 16.33 -6.04 18.23
C GLY A 402 15.55 -6.25 16.92
N GLY A 403 15.62 -7.44 16.32
CA GLY A 403 14.79 -7.85 15.18
C GLY A 403 13.30 -8.06 15.54
N PRO A 404 12.44 -8.34 14.55
CA PRO A 404 11.02 -8.60 14.79
C PRO A 404 10.82 -9.88 15.60
N ALA A 405 9.72 -9.94 16.35
CA ALA A 405 9.37 -11.13 17.11
C ALA A 405 8.83 -12.23 16.18
N PHE A 406 9.57 -13.33 16.09
CA PHE A 406 9.13 -14.57 15.44
C PHE A 406 8.83 -15.64 16.49
N GLU A 407 7.75 -16.41 16.32
CA GLU A 407 7.51 -17.57 17.17
C GLU A 407 8.45 -18.74 16.79
N CYS A 408 9.19 -19.24 17.77
CA CYS A 408 10.08 -20.38 17.56
C CYS A 408 9.30 -21.66 17.83
N ARG A 409 9.00 -22.46 16.79
CA ARG A 409 8.52 -23.84 16.97
C ARG A 409 9.61 -24.65 17.65
N THR A 410 9.54 -24.81 18.98
CA THR A 410 10.29 -25.88 19.64
C THR A 410 9.58 -27.19 19.32
N ALA A 411 10.09 -27.95 18.36
CA ALA A 411 9.75 -29.38 18.29
C ALA A 411 10.17 -30.02 19.64
N PRO A 412 9.36 -30.94 20.21
CA PRO A 412 9.82 -31.71 21.35
C PRO A 412 11.04 -32.52 20.90
N LEU A 413 12.16 -32.33 21.58
CA LEU A 413 13.30 -33.22 21.47
C LEU A 413 12.84 -34.60 21.94
N VAL A 414 12.78 -35.56 21.02
CA VAL A 414 12.71 -37.00 21.34
C VAL A 414 14.11 -37.50 21.66
#